data_AF-A0A957MAV1-F1
#
_entry.id   AF-A0A957MAV1-F1
#
_cell.length_a   1.000
_cell.length_b   1.000
_cell.length_c   1.000
_cell.angle_alpha   90.00
_cell.angle_beta   90.00
_cell.angle_gamma   90.00
#
_symmetry.space_group_name_H-M   'P 1'
#
loop_
_entity.id
_entity.type
_entity.pdbx_description
1 polymer ?
#
loop_
_entity_poly.entity_id
_entity_poly.type
_entity_poly.pdbx_seq_one_letter_code
_entity_poly.pdbx_strand_id
1 'polypeptide(L)'
;MRILTVFQGIYGRRITDNLRQHCPPEWTVSSHLLPTVLPPVIDYPEEYLPATLPPADLVLALGEHPGVAELLPDIVRMCGARVALVPIDNVAWLPPGLMNQLAGWLAAQGVRA
;
A
#
# COMPACT_ATOMS: atom_id res chain seq x y z
N MET A 1 -8.16 8.28 -13.48
CA MET A 1 -7.03 8.06 -12.54
C MET A 1 -7.00 6.59 -12.13
N ARG A 2 -5.83 5.97 -11.99
CA ARG A 2 -5.66 4.57 -11.60
C ARG A 2 -5.23 4.50 -10.14
N ILE A 3 -6.05 3.88 -9.30
CA ILE A 3 -5.75 3.63 -7.88
C ILE A 3 -5.49 2.15 -7.70
N LEU A 4 -4.38 1.80 -7.06
CA LEU A 4 -4.17 0.47 -6.51
C LEU A 4 -4.36 0.52 -5.00
N THR A 5 -5.39 -0.16 -4.51
CA THR A 5 -5.55 -0.43 -3.08
C THR A 5 -4.78 -1.69 -2.72
N VAL A 6 -3.86 -1.61 -1.76
CA VAL A 6 -3.24 -2.80 -1.17
C VAL A 6 -3.73 -2.89 0.26
N PHE A 7 -4.29 -4.03 0.65
CA PHE A 7 -5.04 -4.07 1.91
C PHE A 7 -4.94 -5.41 2.63
N GLN A 8 -5.19 -5.35 3.94
CA GLN A 8 -5.44 -6.51 4.79
C GLN A 8 -6.84 -6.40 5.42
N GLY A 9 -7.33 -7.52 5.95
CA GLY A 9 -8.47 -7.53 6.87
C GLY A 9 -9.77 -6.92 6.34
N ILE A 10 -10.63 -6.54 7.30
CA ILE A 10 -11.93 -5.94 7.01
C ILE A 10 -11.82 -4.41 6.89
N TYR A 11 -10.89 -3.78 7.61
CA TYR A 11 -10.75 -2.33 7.58
C TYR A 11 -10.38 -1.87 6.16
N GLY A 12 -9.35 -2.47 5.56
CA GLY A 12 -8.94 -2.09 4.21
C GLY A 12 -9.92 -2.53 3.11
N ARG A 13 -10.60 -3.68 3.31
CA ARG A 13 -11.66 -4.15 2.41
C ARG A 13 -12.80 -3.14 2.31
N ARG A 14 -13.30 -2.65 3.45
CA ARG A 14 -14.44 -1.70 3.49
C ARG A 14 -14.13 -0.40 2.74
N ILE A 15 -12.92 0.13 2.90
CA ILE A 15 -12.48 1.35 2.20
C ILE A 15 -12.35 1.08 0.70
N THR A 16 -11.76 -0.05 0.32
CA THR A 16 -11.62 -0.45 -1.09
C THR A 16 -12.98 -0.60 -1.78
N ASP A 17 -13.93 -1.27 -1.13
CA ASP A 17 -15.27 -1.48 -1.68
C ASP A 17 -16.04 -0.16 -1.76
N ASN A 18 -15.91 0.71 -0.75
CA ASN A 18 -16.51 2.04 -0.79
C ASN A 18 -15.96 2.90 -1.93
N LEU A 19 -14.63 2.89 -2.15
CA LEU A 19 -14.00 3.59 -3.27
C LEU A 19 -14.53 3.09 -4.61
N ARG A 20 -14.64 1.76 -4.80
CA ARG A 20 -15.19 1.19 -6.04
C ARG A 20 -16.63 1.58 -6.32
N GLN A 21 -17.44 1.68 -5.27
CA GLN A 21 -18.86 2.00 -5.39
C GLN A 21 -19.11 3.48 -5.72
N HIS A 22 -18.23 4.39 -5.27
CA HIS A 22 -18.49 5.82 -5.29
C HIS A 22 -17.44 6.63 -6.08
N CYS A 23 -16.42 5.99 -6.65
CA CYS A 23 -15.44 6.70 -7.46
C CYS A 23 -16.06 7.29 -8.72
N PRO A 24 -15.52 8.41 -9.23
CA PRO A 24 -15.87 8.91 -10.55
C PRO A 24 -15.71 7.84 -11.64
N PRO A 25 -16.55 7.85 -12.70
CA PRO A 25 -16.55 6.82 -13.73
C PRO A 25 -15.24 6.71 -14.52
N GLU A 26 -14.44 7.78 -14.56
CA GLU A 26 -13.12 7.82 -15.20
C GLU A 26 -11.97 7.31 -14.32
N TRP A 27 -12.28 6.85 -13.11
CA TRP A 27 -11.31 6.23 -12.21
C TRP A 27 -11.33 4.71 -12.36
N THR A 28 -10.16 4.09 -12.20
CA THR A 28 -10.03 2.63 -12.15
C THR A 28 -9.45 2.25 -10.80
N VAL A 29 -10.18 1.44 -10.03
CA VAL A 29 -9.78 1.00 -8.69
C VAL A 29 -9.44 -0.49 -8.71
N SER A 30 -8.15 -0.79 -8.86
CA SER A 30 -7.60 -2.12 -8.69
C SER A 30 -7.33 -2.41 -7.22
N SER A 31 -7.29 -3.68 -6.86
CA SER A 31 -6.98 -4.08 -5.48
C SER A 31 -6.10 -5.32 -5.41
N HIS A 32 -5.22 -5.36 -4.42
CA HIS A 32 -4.45 -6.53 -4.06
C HIS A 32 -4.59 -6.82 -2.56
N LEU A 33 -4.95 -8.06 -2.22
CA LEU A 33 -5.03 -8.52 -0.84
C LEU A 33 -3.65 -9.00 -0.41
N LEU A 34 -3.11 -8.42 0.67
CA LEU A 34 -1.83 -8.80 1.23
C LEU A 34 -1.99 -9.93 2.27
N PRO A 35 -0.95 -10.74 2.51
CA PRO A 35 -0.94 -11.76 3.56
C PRO A 35 -1.17 -11.11 4.93
N THR A 36 -1.97 -11.71 5.81
CA THR A 36 -2.23 -11.21 7.17
C THR A 36 -1.16 -11.62 8.19
N VAL A 37 -0.38 -12.64 7.86
CA VAL A 37 0.76 -13.11 8.67
C VAL A 37 2.03 -12.67 7.96
N LEU A 38 2.74 -11.73 8.57
CA LEU A 38 4.01 -11.20 8.08
C LEU A 38 5.04 -11.31 9.20
N PRO A 39 6.33 -11.50 8.86
CA PRO A 39 7.38 -11.47 9.87
C PRO A 39 7.53 -10.07 10.50
N PRO A 40 8.24 -9.95 11.63
CA PRO A 40 8.54 -8.66 12.25
C PRO A 40 9.40 -7.73 11.39
N VAL A 41 10.15 -8.29 10.43
CA VAL A 41 11.02 -7.59 9.47
C VAL A 41 10.90 -8.32 8.13
N ILE A 42 10.76 -7.58 7.03
CA ILE A 42 10.68 -8.13 5.68
C ILE A 42 12.08 -8.17 5.04
N ASP A 43 12.65 -9.36 4.91
CA ASP A 43 13.94 -9.55 4.21
C ASP A 43 13.78 -9.78 2.69
N TYR A 44 12.73 -10.49 2.29
CA TYR A 44 12.44 -10.87 0.89
C TYR A 44 11.01 -10.45 0.49
N PRO A 45 10.79 -9.18 0.08
CA PRO A 45 9.46 -8.67 -0.29
C PRO A 45 8.75 -9.51 -1.35
N GLU A 46 9.49 -10.10 -2.29
CA GLU A 46 8.99 -10.93 -3.37
C GLU A 46 8.28 -12.21 -2.90
N GLU A 47 8.52 -12.67 -1.67
CA GLU A 47 7.80 -13.82 -1.10
C GLU A 47 6.36 -13.46 -0.69
N TYR A 48 6.08 -12.17 -0.48
CA TYR A 48 4.78 -11.66 -0.02
C TYR A 48 4.01 -10.91 -1.11
N LEU A 49 4.65 -10.66 -2.25
CA LEU A 49 4.10 -9.90 -3.37
C LEU A 49 3.89 -10.79 -4.60
N PRO A 50 2.93 -10.45 -5.47
CA PRO A 50 2.76 -11.15 -6.73
C PRO A 50 3.92 -10.80 -7.69
N ALA A 51 4.09 -11.58 -8.75
CA ALA A 51 5.11 -11.27 -9.76
C ALA A 51 4.91 -9.91 -10.46
N THR A 52 3.66 -9.45 -10.56
CA THR A 52 3.31 -8.15 -11.14
C THR A 52 2.13 -7.52 -10.42
N LEU A 53 2.07 -6.18 -10.43
CA LEU A 53 0.93 -5.40 -9.97
C LEU A 53 0.43 -4.52 -11.13
N PRO A 54 -0.88 -4.22 -11.19
CA PRO A 54 -1.41 -3.36 -12.23
C PRO A 54 -0.80 -1.95 -12.12
N PRO A 55 -0.54 -1.27 -13.25
CA PRO A 55 -0.08 0.11 -13.24
C PRO A 55 -1.03 1.04 -12.48
N ALA A 56 -0.49 1.92 -11.65
CA ALA A 56 -1.27 2.83 -10.83
C ALA A 56 -0.65 4.23 -10.80
N ASP A 57 -1.50 5.25 -10.70
CA ASP A 57 -1.07 6.63 -10.47
C ASP A 57 -0.90 6.89 -8.97
N LEU A 58 -1.74 6.23 -8.15
CA LEU A 58 -1.77 6.32 -6.69
C LEU A 58 -1.86 4.91 -6.07
N VAL A 59 -1.05 4.66 -5.04
CA VAL A 59 -1.20 3.49 -4.15
C VAL A 59 -1.87 3.94 -2.85
N LEU A 60 -2.93 3.23 -2.44
CA LEU A 60 -3.56 3.41 -1.14
C LEU A 60 -3.25 2.17 -0.29
N ALA A 61 -2.36 2.33 0.69
CA ALA A 61 -1.84 1.26 1.53
C ALA A 61 -2.67 1.11 2.82
N LEU A 62 -3.64 0.21 2.79
CA LEU A 62 -4.60 -0.09 3.86
C LEU A 62 -4.15 -1.33 4.64
N GLY A 63 -2.90 -1.29 5.10
CA GLY A 63 -2.31 -2.36 5.91
C GLY A 63 -2.75 -2.28 7.37
N GLU A 64 -2.91 -3.44 7.99
CA GLU A 64 -3.22 -3.61 9.42
C GLU A 64 -2.01 -4.20 10.18
N HIS A 65 -0.82 -4.19 9.56
CA HIS A 65 0.42 -4.76 10.10
C HIS A 65 1.65 -3.94 9.65
N PRO A 66 2.67 -3.71 10.51
CA PRO A 66 3.89 -2.98 10.16
C PRO A 66 4.58 -3.45 8.88
N GLY A 67 4.69 -4.76 8.69
CA GLY A 67 5.29 -5.35 7.48
C GLY A 67 4.65 -4.89 6.16
N VAL A 68 3.39 -4.41 6.15
CA VAL A 68 2.81 -3.82 4.92
C VAL A 68 3.52 -2.52 4.52
N ALA A 69 3.93 -1.71 5.49
CA ALA A 69 4.69 -0.51 5.25
C ALA A 69 6.07 -0.83 4.65
N GLU A 70 6.70 -1.92 5.09
CA GLU A 70 7.97 -2.41 4.55
C GLU A 70 7.86 -2.94 3.11
N LEU A 71 6.69 -3.46 2.71
CA LEU A 71 6.43 -3.88 1.32
C LEU A 71 6.12 -2.72 0.37
N LEU A 72 5.76 -1.55 0.90
CA LEU A 72 5.29 -0.43 0.10
C LEU A 72 6.31 0.09 -0.93
N PRO A 73 7.62 0.19 -0.62
CA PRO A 73 8.66 0.54 -1.60
C PRO A 73 8.65 -0.35 -2.86
N ASP A 74 8.43 -1.65 -2.72
CA ASP A 74 8.34 -2.57 -3.86
C ASP A 74 7.02 -2.45 -4.60
N ILE A 75 5.91 -2.33 -3.85
CA ILE A 75 4.57 -2.14 -4.43
C ILE A 75 4.54 -0.90 -5.33
N VAL A 76 5.03 0.26 -4.86
CA VAL A 76 5.03 1.51 -5.65
C VAL A 76 5.92 1.40 -6.89
N ARG A 77 7.07 0.73 -6.76
CA ARG A 77 8.00 0.47 -7.87
C ARG A 77 7.36 -0.43 -8.93
N MET A 78 6.70 -1.51 -8.51
CA MET A 78 6.05 -2.47 -9.40
C MET A 78 4.90 -1.86 -10.20
N CYS A 79 4.10 -0.98 -9.59
CA CYS A 79 2.98 -0.33 -10.27
C CYS A 79 3.36 1.00 -10.96
N GLY A 80 4.57 1.50 -10.73
CA GLY A 80 5.06 2.78 -11.27
C GLY A 80 4.37 4.02 -10.67
N ALA A 81 3.76 3.89 -9.49
CA ALA A 81 3.05 5.00 -8.86
C ALA A 81 4.03 6.08 -8.37
N ARG A 82 3.58 7.33 -8.40
CA ARG A 82 4.34 8.49 -7.90
C ARG A 82 3.72 9.10 -6.63
N VAL A 83 2.56 8.58 -6.22
CA VAL A 83 1.87 8.99 -5.00
C VAL A 83 1.49 7.75 -4.21
N ALA A 84 1.78 7.76 -2.92
CA ALA A 84 1.26 6.79 -1.96
C ALA A 84 0.43 7.52 -0.89
N LEU A 85 -0.66 6.91 -0.46
CA LEU A 85 -1.40 7.32 0.73
C LEU A 85 -1.31 6.18 1.73
N VAL A 86 -0.83 6.50 2.93
CA VAL A 86 -0.59 5.53 4.01
C VAL A 86 -1.36 5.99 5.25
N PRO A 87 -2.63 5.59 5.41
CA PRO A 87 -3.42 5.98 6.57
C PRO A 87 -2.82 5.46 7.88
N ILE A 88 -2.87 6.29 8.91
CA ILE A 88 -2.38 5.98 10.26
C ILE A 88 -3.56 5.93 11.22
N ASP A 89 -4.49 5.02 10.96
CA ASP A 89 -5.68 4.82 11.81
C ASP A 89 -5.32 4.09 13.11
N ASN A 90 -4.20 3.38 13.13
CA ASN A 90 -3.65 2.75 14.33
C ASN A 90 -2.13 2.87 14.32
N VAL A 91 -1.58 3.45 15.39
CA VAL A 91 -0.12 3.64 15.57
C VAL A 91 0.63 2.30 15.59
N ALA A 92 -0.03 1.20 15.98
CA ALA A 92 0.56 -0.13 15.92
C ALA A 92 0.78 -0.65 14.49
N TRP A 93 0.05 -0.15 13.50
CA TRP A 93 0.20 -0.56 12.08
C TRP A 93 1.29 0.22 11.37
N LEU A 94 1.53 1.47 11.77
CA LEU A 94 2.64 2.29 11.29
C LEU A 94 3.30 3.04 12.46
N PRO A 95 4.22 2.39 13.20
CA PRO A 95 4.93 3.03 14.29
C PRO A 95 5.75 4.25 13.80
N PRO A 96 5.96 5.29 14.63
CA PRO A 96 6.61 6.54 14.18
C PRO A 96 8.00 6.35 13.57
N GLY A 97 8.79 5.40 14.09
CA GLY A 97 10.10 5.07 13.53
C GLY A 97 9.99 4.54 12.10
N LEU A 98 9.09 3.58 11.89
CA LEU A 98 8.83 3.00 10.56
C LEU A 98 8.21 4.01 9.62
N MET A 99 7.32 4.89 10.10
CA MET A 99 6.76 5.98 9.31
C MET A 99 7.86 6.88 8.72
N ASN A 100 8.81 7.31 9.55
CA ASN A 100 9.92 8.17 9.11
C ASN A 100 10.84 7.44 8.12
N GLN A 101 11.13 6.15 8.37
CA GLN A 101 11.90 5.31 7.46
C GLN A 101 11.20 5.17 6.11
N LEU A 102 9.91 4.83 6.12
CA LEU A 102 9.09 4.67 4.93
C LEU A 102 9.05 5.97 4.11
N ALA A 103 8.85 7.12 4.75
CA ALA A 103 8.87 8.42 4.08
C ALA A 103 10.21 8.65 3.35
N GLY A 104 11.34 8.30 3.97
CA GLY A 104 12.66 8.36 3.35
C GLY A 104 12.81 7.41 2.15
N TRP A 105 12.35 6.17 2.29
CA TRP A 105 12.38 5.17 1.21
C TRP A 105 11.55 5.59 -0.01
N LEU A 106 10.33 6.09 0.22
CA LEU A 106 9.45 6.57 -0.85
C LEU A 106 10.02 7.83 -1.52
N ALA A 107 10.54 8.78 -0.74
CA ALA A 107 11.17 9.98 -1.28
C ALA A 107 12.39 9.66 -2.16
N ALA A 108 13.22 8.69 -1.76
CA ALA A 108 14.37 8.24 -2.55
C ALA A 108 13.97 7.65 -3.92
N GLN A 109 12.73 7.14 -4.04
CA GLN A 109 12.15 6.66 -5.30
C GLN A 109 11.39 7.74 -6.09
N GLY A 110 11.38 8.99 -5.59
CA GLY A 110 10.59 10.08 -6.18
C GLY A 110 9.08 9.92 -5.98
N VAL A 111 8.66 9.19 -4.95
CA VAL A 111 7.26 9.00 -4.57
C VAL A 111 6.89 9.99 -3.47
N ARG A 112 5.76 10.70 -3.65
CA ARG A 112 5.17 11.56 -2.63
C ARG A 112 4.24 10.74 -1.73
N ALA A 113 4.42 10.83 -0.43
CA ALA A 113 3.59 10.17 0.57
C ALA A 113 3.18 11.16 1.67
#